data_AF-A0A2D7IAN3-F1
#
_entry.id   AF-A0A2D7IAN3-F1
#
_cell.length_a   1.000
_cell.length_b   1.000
_cell.length_c   1.000
_cell.angle_alpha   90.00
_cell.angle_beta   90.00
_cell.angle_gamma   90.00
#
_symmetry.space_group_name_H-M   'P 1'
#
loop_
_entity.id
_entity.type
_entity.pdbx_description
1 polymer ?
#
loop_
_entity_poly.entity_id
_entity_poly.type
_entity_poly.pdbx_seq_one_letter_code
_entity_poly.pdbx_strand_id
1 'polypeptide(L)' 'MDNLSLIESFSEFKDEKLIDRVTLMSILEEVFRNTLKRKFGDDENF' A
#
# COMPACT_ATOMS: atom_id res chain seq x y z
N MET A 1 11.82 -8.50 8.94
CA MET A 1 10.52 -7.85 9.17
C MET A 1 9.50 -8.95 9.04
N ASP A 2 8.81 -9.31 10.12
CA ASP A 2 7.79 -10.36 10.08
C ASP A 2 6.55 -9.85 9.35
N ASN A 3 6.04 -10.61 8.38
CA ASN A 3 4.82 -10.25 7.63
C ASN A 3 3.62 -10.00 8.54
N LEU A 4 3.61 -10.61 9.73
CA LEU A 4 2.60 -10.40 10.77
C LEU A 4 2.59 -8.94 11.26
N SER A 5 3.77 -8.39 11.52
CA SER A 5 3.94 -6.99 11.97
C SER A 5 3.46 -5.99 10.93
N LEU A 6 3.61 -6.30 9.63
CA LEU A 6 3.15 -5.40 8.57
C LEU A 6 1.63 -5.34 8.47
N ILE A 7 0.96 -6.48 8.63
CA ILE A 7 -0.51 -6.56 8.61
C ILE A 7 -1.09 -5.79 9.80
N GLU A 8 -0.49 -5.93 10.98
CA GLU A 8 -0.87 -5.19 12.18
C GLU A 8 -0.76 -3.67 11.96
N SER A 9 0.36 -3.19 11.39
CA SER A 9 0.53 -1.76 11.09
C SER A 9 -0.52 -1.21 10.11
N PHE A 10 -0.97 -1.99 9.12
CA PHE A 10 -2.03 -1.55 8.22
C PHE A 10 -3.41 -1.54 8.91
N SER A 11 -3.64 -2.45 9.85
CA SER A 11 -4.86 -2.45 10.67
C SER A 11 -4.91 -1.22 11.58
N GLU A 12 -3.79 -0.90 12.25
CA GLU A 12 -3.68 0.31 13.09
C GLU A 12 -3.88 1.58 12.27
N PHE A 13 -3.21 1.71 11.13
CA PHE A 13 -3.36 2.86 10.24
C PHE A 13 -4.81 3.08 9.79
N LYS A 14 -5.54 1.99 9.48
CA LYS A 14 -6.97 2.04 9.14
C LYS A 14 -7.79 2.68 10.26
N ASP A 15 -7.55 2.25 11.50
CA ASP A 15 -8.27 2.71 12.67
C ASP A 15 -7.90 4.16 13.02
N GLU A 16 -6.62 4.53 12.95
CA GLU A 16 -6.15 5.90 13.16
C GLU A 16 -6.72 6.89 12.15
N LYS A 17 -6.85 6.49 10.89
CA LYS A 17 -7.39 7.33 9.81
C LYS A 17 -8.89 7.24 9.66
N LEU A 18 -9.57 6.37 10.43
CA LEU A 18 -11.02 6.14 10.37
C LEU A 18 -11.49 5.81 8.95
N ILE A 19 -10.74 4.97 8.24
CA ILE A 19 -11.07 4.54 6.88
C ILE A 19 -11.53 3.08 6.86
N ASP A 20 -12.27 2.69 5.82
CA ASP A 20 -12.63 1.29 5.63
C ASP A 20 -11.50 0.49 4.96
N ARG A 21 -11.68 -0.84 4.91
CA ARG A 21 -10.72 -1.75 4.29
C ARG A 21 -10.57 -1.49 2.79
N VAL A 22 -11.62 -1.05 2.12
CA VAL A 22 -11.60 -0.81 0.66
C VAL A 22 -10.69 0.38 0.36
N THR A 23 -10.86 1.48 1.08
CA THR A 23 -10.05 2.69 1.00
C THR A 23 -8.59 2.40 1.32
N LEU A 24 -8.32 1.63 2.37
CA LEU A 24 -6.96 1.19 2.71
C LEU A 24 -6.30 0.46 1.53
N MET A 25 -7.01 -0.48 0.90
CA MET A 25 -6.47 -1.23 -0.24
C MET A 25 -6.18 -0.34 -1.44
N SER A 26 -7.03 0.65 -1.73
CA SER A 26 -6.77 1.62 -2.80
C SER A 26 -5.51 2.46 -2.55
N ILE A 27 -5.29 2.90 -1.30
CA ILE A 27 -4.08 3.64 -0.91
C ILE A 27 -2.84 2.76 -1.08
N LEU A 28 -2.90 1.51 -0.61
CA LEU A 28 -1.79 0.57 -0.74
C LEU A 28 -1.46 0.27 -2.20
N GLU A 29 -2.46 0.10 -3.06
CA GLU A 29 -2.26 -0.08 -4.50
C GLU A 29 -1.51 1.11 -5.11
N GLU A 30 -1.93 2.34 -4.80
CA GLU A 30 -1.27 3.54 -5.30
C GLU A 30 0.17 3.65 -4.81
N VAL A 31 0.42 3.40 -3.51
CA VAL A 31 1.76 3.42 -2.92
C VAL A 31 2.65 2.37 -3.58
N PHE A 32 2.17 1.14 -3.75
CA PHE A 32 2.95 0.08 -4.40
C PHE A 32 3.21 0.40 -5.86
N ARG A 33 2.20 0.86 -6.62
CA ARG A 33 2.36 1.29 -8.01
C ARG A 33 3.43 2.36 -8.14
N ASN A 34 3.36 3.40 -7.31
CA ASN A 34 4.35 4.49 -7.32
C ASN A 34 5.74 4.01 -6.89
N THR A 35 5.82 3.11 -5.91
CA THR A 35 7.09 2.54 -5.45
C THR A 35 7.73 1.68 -6.53
N LEU A 36 6.94 0.84 -7.21
CA LEU A 36 7.39 0.00 -8.32
C LEU A 36 7.84 0.86 -9.49
N LYS A 37 7.04 1.84 -9.92
CA LYS A 37 7.42 2.79 -10.97
C LYS A 37 8.73 3.51 -10.68
N ARG A 38 8.90 4.01 -9.44
CA ARG A 38 10.15 4.67 -9.03
C ARG A 38 11.36 3.73 -8.99
N LYS A 39 11.15 2.45 -8.65
CA LYS A 39 12.22 1.47 -8.48
C LYS A 39 12.64 0.81 -9.80
N PHE A 40 11.69 0.55 -10.68
CA PHE A 40 11.88 -0.26 -11.88
C PHE A 40 11.64 0.50 -13.19
N GLY A 41 11.25 1.77 -13.12
CA GLY A 41 10.81 2.53 -14.30
C GLY A 41 9.33 2.30 -14.60
N ASP A 42 8.83 2.95 -15.63
CA ASP A 42 7.45 2.79 -16.11
C ASP A 42 7.42 1.84 -17.31
N ASP A 43 6.33 1.09 -17.43
CA ASP A 43 6.09 0.04 -18.41
C ASP A 43 5.66 0.62 -19.77
N GLU A 44 5.94 1.90 -20.07
CA GLU A 44 5.35 2.68 -21.18
C GLU A 44 5.57 2.11 -22.61
N ASN A 45 6.22 0.96 -22.74
CA ASN A 45 6.42 0.23 -24.00
C ASN A 45 5.65 -1.10 -24.11
N PHE A 46 4.67 -1.38 -23.23
CA PHE A 46 3.74 -2.52 -23.32
C PHE A 46 2.29 -2.09 -23.48
#